data_AF-A0A150KIA4-F1
#
_entry.id   AF-A0A150KIA4-F1
#
_cell.length_a   1.000
_cell.length_b   1.000
_cell.length_c   1.000
_cell.angle_alpha   90.00
_cell.angle_beta   90.00
_cell.angle_gamma   90.00
#
_symmetry.space_group_name_H-M   'P 1'
#
loop_
_entity.id
_entity.type
_entity.pdbx_description
1 polymer ?
#
loop_
_entity_poly.entity_id
_entity_poly.type
_entity_poly.pdbx_seq_one_letter_code
_entity_poly.pdbx_strand_id
1 'polypeptide(L)'
;MANFEQAAGFEHGFWLQILGDHARFIHDSLAPQEKQEIEQTRYFIQVFDQLLRSIQNADLIRLSQRADEEALQLRQLKLSIIRKQLTGKITIHLTPSFINHMVNELDEYLRVLKYLKKGEVPPVVHEVHHHLVWLLDAAGHAGAISSNLDRVEKKMKGKSDAFTRTLRISI
;
A
#
# COMPACT_ATOMS: atom_id res chain seq x y z
N MET A 1 -10.43 -10.68 -23.48
CA MET A 1 -9.44 -10.81 -22.39
C MET A 1 -8.31 -9.84 -22.70
N ALA A 2 -7.83 -9.08 -21.71
CA ALA A 2 -6.63 -8.26 -21.90
C ALA A 2 -5.44 -9.19 -22.20
N ASN A 3 -4.54 -8.78 -23.09
CA ASN A 3 -3.28 -9.50 -23.28
C ASN A 3 -2.32 -9.22 -22.10
N PHE A 4 -1.20 -9.95 -22.06
CA PHE A 4 -0.23 -9.83 -20.97
C PHE A 4 0.26 -8.38 -20.80
N GLU A 5 0.61 -7.70 -21.90
CA GLU A 5 1.16 -6.35 -21.87
C GLU A 5 0.16 -5.33 -21.31
N GLN A 6 -1.12 -5.44 -21.69
CA GLN A 6 -2.18 -4.59 -21.15
C GLN A 6 -2.41 -4.84 -19.65
N ALA A 7 -2.47 -6.11 -19.24
CA ALA A 7 -2.68 -6.47 -17.84
C ALA A 7 -1.49 -6.05 -16.97
N ALA A 8 -0.26 -6.37 -17.39
CA ALA A 8 0.96 -6.00 -16.70
C ALA A 8 1.14 -4.47 -16.62
N GLY A 9 0.90 -3.75 -17.72
CA GLY A 9 0.98 -2.29 -17.74
C GLY A 9 -0.01 -1.64 -16.76
N PHE A 10 -1.25 -2.14 -16.70
CA PHE A 10 -2.26 -1.69 -15.76
C PHE A 10 -1.84 -1.97 -14.30
N GLU A 11 -1.52 -3.22 -13.98
CA GLU A 11 -1.18 -3.64 -12.62
C GLU A 11 0.08 -2.91 -12.11
N HIS A 12 1.13 -2.81 -12.92
CA HIS A 12 2.33 -2.06 -12.54
C HIS A 12 2.03 -0.57 -12.36
N GLY A 13 1.26 0.03 -13.26
CA GLY A 13 0.90 1.45 -13.17
C GLY A 13 0.16 1.75 -11.88
N PHE A 14 -0.82 0.90 -11.53
CA PHE A 14 -1.57 1.01 -10.29
C PHE A 14 -0.69 0.80 -9.05
N TRP A 15 -0.04 -0.37 -8.95
CA TRP A 15 0.64 -0.76 -7.72
C TRP A 15 1.92 0.01 -7.44
N LEU A 16 2.72 0.35 -8.47
CA LEU A 16 3.95 1.10 -8.26
C LEU A 16 3.66 2.54 -7.80
N GLN A 17 2.57 3.14 -8.28
CA GLN A 17 2.10 4.43 -7.76
C GLN A 17 1.71 4.30 -6.28
N ILE A 18 0.86 3.33 -5.94
CA ILE A 18 0.42 3.08 -4.56
C ILE A 18 1.59 2.80 -3.61
N LEU A 19 2.57 1.98 -4.02
CA LEU A 19 3.75 1.69 -3.18
C LEU A 19 4.69 2.90 -3.04
N GLY A 20 4.82 3.72 -4.09
CA GLY A 20 5.51 5.01 -4.01
C GLY A 20 4.83 5.96 -3.02
N ASP A 21 3.51 6.04 -3.04
CA ASP A 21 2.73 6.88 -2.12
C ASP A 21 2.80 6.37 -0.68
N HIS A 22 2.78 5.05 -0.46
CA HIS A 22 3.05 4.48 0.85
C HIS A 22 4.42 4.88 1.38
N ALA A 23 5.47 4.84 0.56
CA ALA A 23 6.79 5.27 0.97
C ALA A 23 6.81 6.76 1.37
N ARG A 24 6.09 7.62 0.64
CA ARG A 24 5.92 9.05 0.98
C ARG A 24 5.14 9.26 2.27
N PHE A 25 3.98 8.61 2.43
CA PHE A 25 3.16 8.74 3.63
C PHE A 25 3.92 8.29 4.88
N ILE A 26 4.68 7.20 4.79
CA ILE A 26 5.53 6.75 5.90
C ILE A 26 6.65 7.76 6.14
N HIS A 27 7.37 8.19 5.10
CA HIS A 27 8.46 9.17 5.20
C HIS A 27 8.02 10.44 5.93
N ASP A 28 6.92 11.05 5.49
CA ASP A 28 6.44 12.33 6.01
C ASP A 28 5.79 12.21 7.40
N SER A 29 5.46 10.98 7.82
CA SER A 29 4.89 10.71 9.14
C SER A 29 5.92 10.38 10.22
N LEU A 30 7.18 10.12 9.83
CA LEU A 30 8.27 9.79 10.76
C LEU A 30 8.76 11.04 11.50
N ALA A 31 9.03 10.91 12.80
CA ALA A 31 9.68 11.99 13.53
C ALA A 31 11.11 12.24 12.98
N PRO A 32 11.63 13.48 13.04
CA PRO A 32 12.94 13.80 12.48
C PRO A 32 14.11 12.99 13.04
N GLN A 33 13.99 12.38 14.22
CA GLN A 33 15.02 11.51 14.80
C GLN A 33 15.09 10.10 14.20
N GLU A 34 14.06 9.63 13.48
CA GLU A 34 13.99 8.28 12.88
C GLU A 34 14.82 8.20 11.59
N LYS A 35 16.11 8.54 11.68
CA LYS A 35 17.00 8.73 10.51
C LYS A 35 17.11 7.49 9.65
N GLN A 36 17.14 6.31 10.25
CA GLN A 36 17.26 5.05 9.52
C GLN A 36 16.04 4.81 8.63
N GLU A 37 14.83 4.93 9.18
CA GLU A 37 13.57 4.74 8.47
C GLU A 37 13.34 5.83 7.41
N ILE A 38 13.77 7.07 7.69
CA ILE A 38 13.72 8.17 6.72
C ILE A 38 14.59 7.86 5.48
N GLU A 39 15.82 7.39 5.67
CA GLU A 39 16.66 7.02 4.53
C GLU A 39 16.11 5.82 3.76
N GLN A 40 15.57 4.80 4.46
CA GLN A 40 14.94 3.65 3.81
C GLN A 40 13.70 4.05 3.01
N THR A 41 12.83 4.90 3.56
CA THR A 41 11.65 5.37 2.84
C THR A 41 12.01 6.25 1.65
N ARG A 42 13.04 7.10 1.74
CA ARG A 42 13.56 7.88 0.61
C ARG A 42 14.03 6.98 -0.54
N TYR A 43 14.73 5.89 -0.22
CA TYR A 43 15.12 4.88 -1.21
C TYR A 43 13.89 4.30 -1.92
N PHE A 44 12.86 3.87 -1.17
CA PHE A 44 11.65 3.31 -1.76
C PHE A 44 10.87 4.31 -2.63
N ILE A 45 10.79 5.58 -2.24
CA ILE A 45 10.20 6.65 -3.07
C ILE A 45 10.90 6.68 -4.44
N GLN A 46 12.23 6.74 -4.45
CA GLN A 46 13.02 6.83 -5.68
C GLN A 46 12.87 5.58 -6.55
N VAL A 47 12.90 4.39 -5.94
CA VAL A 47 12.82 3.12 -6.65
C VAL A 47 11.46 2.92 -7.30
N PHE A 48 10.37 3.09 -6.55
CA PHE A 48 9.03 2.89 -7.12
C PHE A 48 8.71 3.93 -8.19
N ASP A 49 9.18 5.17 -8.04
CA ASP A 49 9.08 6.20 -9.07
C ASP A 49 9.86 5.85 -10.34
N GLN A 50 11.06 5.29 -10.19
CA GLN A 50 11.85 4.84 -11.33
C GLN A 50 11.17 3.68 -12.05
N LEU A 51 10.67 2.69 -11.30
CA LEU A 51 9.95 1.56 -11.87
C LEU A 51 8.69 2.03 -12.61
N LEU A 52 7.88 2.89 -12.00
CA LEU A 52 6.64 3.43 -12.58
C LEU A 52 6.91 4.16 -13.90
N ARG A 53 7.94 5.01 -13.95
CA ARG A 53 8.33 5.71 -15.19
C ARG A 53 8.85 4.78 -16.28
N SER A 54 9.38 3.62 -15.91
CA SER A 54 9.99 2.68 -16.86
C SER A 54 8.99 1.76 -17.57
N ILE A 55 7.74 1.66 -17.11
CA ILE A 55 6.74 0.68 -17.60
C ILE A 55 6.63 0.66 -19.12
N GLN A 56 6.56 1.84 -19.78
CA GLN A 56 6.34 1.93 -21.23
C GLN A 56 7.50 1.39 -22.08
N ASN A 57 8.72 1.38 -21.53
CA ASN A 57 9.95 1.08 -22.28
C ASN A 57 10.69 -0.16 -21.72
N ALA A 58 10.14 -0.81 -20.70
CA ALA A 58 10.78 -1.93 -20.02
C ALA A 58 10.28 -3.27 -20.55
N ASP A 59 11.12 -4.29 -20.42
CA ASP A 59 10.67 -5.68 -20.38
C ASP A 59 9.84 -5.88 -19.11
N LEU A 60 8.53 -6.10 -19.27
CA LEU A 60 7.58 -6.20 -18.17
C LEU A 60 7.83 -7.42 -17.27
N ILE A 61 8.43 -8.50 -17.79
CA ILE A 61 8.80 -9.67 -16.97
C ILE A 61 9.97 -9.29 -16.06
N ARG A 62 11.00 -8.64 -16.61
CA ARG A 62 12.15 -8.18 -15.82
C ARG A 62 11.76 -7.07 -14.84
N LEU A 63 10.89 -6.16 -15.24
CA LEU A 63 10.32 -5.15 -14.36
C LEU A 63 9.53 -5.80 -13.22
N SER A 64 8.75 -6.84 -13.50
CA SER A 64 8.03 -7.61 -12.47
C SER A 64 8.97 -8.27 -11.46
N GLN A 65 10.09 -8.83 -11.91
CA GLN A 65 11.09 -9.44 -11.02
C GLN A 65 11.67 -8.40 -10.06
N ARG A 66 12.08 -7.24 -10.60
CA ARG A 66 12.59 -6.15 -9.77
C ARG A 66 11.52 -5.58 -8.84
N ALA A 67 10.29 -5.40 -9.33
CA ALA A 67 9.19 -4.90 -8.50
C ALA A 67 8.88 -5.85 -7.32
N ASP A 68 9.00 -7.17 -7.52
CA ASP A 68 8.80 -8.17 -6.48
C ASP A 68 9.88 -8.10 -5.38
N GLU A 69 11.14 -7.94 -5.78
CA GLU A 69 12.26 -7.76 -4.85
C GLU A 69 12.08 -6.49 -3.99
N GLU A 70 11.76 -5.36 -4.61
CA GLU A 70 11.58 -4.08 -3.93
C GLU A 70 10.32 -4.08 -3.06
N ALA A 71 9.22 -4.70 -3.52
CA ALA A 71 8.00 -4.86 -2.74
C ALA A 71 8.24 -5.73 -1.50
N LEU A 72 8.99 -6.83 -1.61
CA LEU A 72 9.36 -7.66 -0.46
C LEU A 72 10.19 -6.87 0.57
N GLN A 73 11.12 -6.02 0.12
CA GLN A 73 11.89 -5.16 1.03
C GLN A 73 11.01 -4.10 1.71
N LEU A 74 10.12 -3.44 0.96
CA LEU A 74 9.16 -2.47 1.54
C LEU A 74 8.23 -3.15 2.54
N ARG A 75 7.81 -4.39 2.28
CA ARG A 75 7.02 -5.21 3.21
C ARG A 75 7.74 -5.41 4.54
N GLN A 76 9.03 -5.75 4.49
CA GLN A 76 9.84 -5.92 5.70
C GLN A 76 9.97 -4.62 6.48
N LEU A 77 10.14 -3.49 5.79
CA LEU A 77 10.13 -2.17 6.44
C LEU A 77 8.80 -1.91 7.15
N LYS A 78 7.66 -2.09 6.46
CA LYS A 78 6.32 -1.88 7.05
C LYS A 78 6.10 -2.73 8.30
N LEU A 79 6.44 -4.02 8.25
CA LEU A 79 6.33 -4.94 9.38
C LEU A 79 7.30 -4.57 10.53
N SER A 80 8.50 -4.11 10.21
CA SER A 80 9.47 -3.61 11.19
C SER A 80 8.93 -2.38 11.93
N ILE A 81 8.34 -1.43 11.20
CA ILE A 81 7.70 -0.24 11.77
C ILE A 81 6.57 -0.66 12.72
N ILE A 82 5.67 -1.55 12.29
CA ILE A 82 4.58 -2.07 13.15
C ILE A 82 5.16 -2.68 14.44
N ARG A 83 6.19 -3.53 14.32
CA ARG A 83 6.86 -4.12 15.50
C ARG A 83 7.44 -3.06 16.43
N LYS A 84 8.06 -2.01 15.89
CA LYS A 84 8.60 -0.91 16.69
C LYS A 84 7.49 -0.09 17.35
N GLN A 85 6.36 0.15 16.67
CA GLN A 85 5.20 0.82 17.27
C GLN A 85 4.65 0.02 18.46
N LEU A 86 4.50 -1.30 18.31
CA LEU A 86 4.01 -2.19 19.38
C LEU A 86 4.96 -2.31 20.58
N THR A 87 6.21 -1.89 20.43
CA THR A 87 7.23 -1.92 21.48
C THR A 87 7.67 -0.53 21.96
N GLY A 88 7.03 0.54 21.46
CA GLY A 88 7.37 1.93 21.81
C GLY A 88 8.76 2.38 21.34
N LYS A 89 9.27 1.79 20.25
CA LYS A 89 10.63 2.00 19.72
C LYS A 89 10.70 2.85 18.44
N ILE A 90 9.62 3.55 18.10
CA ILE A 90 9.57 4.45 16.95
C ILE A 90 8.53 5.54 17.20
N THR A 91 8.83 6.76 16.78
CA THR A 91 7.87 7.87 16.75
C THR A 91 7.40 8.13 15.32
N ILE A 92 6.13 7.84 15.06
CA ILE A 92 5.49 8.01 13.74
C ILE A 92 4.00 8.39 13.94
N HIS A 93 3.45 9.20 13.04
CA HIS A 93 2.07 9.71 13.11
C HIS A 93 1.00 8.80 12.48
N LEU A 94 1.40 7.70 11.84
CA LEU A 94 0.49 6.68 11.35
C LEU A 94 0.21 5.64 12.44
N THR A 95 -1.01 5.10 12.50
CA THR A 95 -1.34 4.03 13.45
C THR A 95 -0.86 2.66 12.94
N PRO A 96 -0.62 1.68 13.83
CA PRO A 96 -0.24 0.32 13.42
C PRO A 96 -1.24 -0.32 12.45
N SER A 97 -2.55 -0.13 12.70
CA SER A 97 -3.59 -0.67 11.81
C SER A 97 -3.54 -0.06 10.41
N PHE A 98 -3.24 1.24 10.30
CA PHE A 98 -3.11 1.90 8.99
C PHE A 98 -1.93 1.34 8.20
N ILE A 99 -0.77 1.15 8.84
CA ILE A 99 0.39 0.51 8.18
C ILE A 99 0.09 -0.96 7.86
N ASN A 100 -0.69 -1.66 8.69
CA ASN A 100 -1.12 -3.02 8.42
C ASN A 100 -2.01 -3.11 7.16
N HIS A 101 -2.88 -2.13 6.91
CA HIS A 101 -3.63 -2.08 5.65
C HIS A 101 -2.68 -1.94 4.46
N MET A 102 -1.67 -1.07 4.56
CA MET A 102 -0.63 -0.97 3.53
C MET A 102 0.16 -2.28 3.32
N VAL A 103 0.26 -3.15 4.32
CA VAL A 103 0.86 -4.50 4.18
C VAL A 103 -0.08 -5.41 3.40
N ASN A 104 -1.38 -5.42 3.72
CA ASN A 104 -2.37 -6.21 3.00
C ASN A 104 -2.43 -5.85 1.51
N GLU A 105 -2.42 -4.56 1.20
CA GLU A 105 -2.38 -4.04 -0.16
C GLU A 105 -1.12 -4.49 -0.90
N LEU A 106 0.05 -4.38 -0.26
CA LEU A 106 1.31 -4.85 -0.84
C LEU A 106 1.28 -6.37 -1.10
N ASP A 107 0.70 -7.15 -0.18
CA ASP A 107 0.58 -8.60 -0.33
C ASP A 107 -0.32 -8.98 -1.53
N GLU A 108 -1.31 -8.15 -1.88
CA GLU A 108 -2.06 -8.29 -3.14
C GLU A 108 -1.20 -8.05 -4.38
N TYR A 109 -0.31 -7.04 -4.35
CA TYR A 109 0.63 -6.85 -5.46
C TYR A 109 1.60 -8.03 -5.59
N LEU A 110 2.13 -8.54 -4.48
CA LEU A 110 2.98 -9.74 -4.49
C LEU A 110 2.23 -10.96 -5.05
N ARG A 111 0.93 -11.11 -4.78
CA ARG A 111 0.10 -12.15 -5.39
C ARG A 111 0.03 -11.97 -6.91
N VAL A 112 -0.19 -10.76 -7.40
CA VAL A 112 -0.22 -10.42 -8.83
C VAL A 112 1.13 -10.70 -9.50
N LEU A 113 2.24 -10.32 -8.87
CA LEU A 113 3.60 -10.51 -9.39
C LEU A 113 3.99 -11.99 -9.60
N LYS A 114 3.34 -12.93 -8.90
CA LYS A 114 3.56 -14.38 -9.13
C LYS A 114 3.26 -14.81 -10.57
N TYR A 115 2.32 -14.11 -11.23
CA TYR A 115 1.93 -14.35 -12.62
C TYR A 115 2.74 -13.47 -13.57
N LEU A 116 2.87 -12.18 -13.26
CA LEU A 116 3.55 -11.23 -14.15
C LEU A 116 5.03 -11.58 -14.39
N LYS A 117 5.72 -12.10 -13.36
CA LYS A 117 7.10 -12.61 -13.47
C LYS A 117 7.28 -13.78 -14.45
N LYS A 118 6.19 -14.40 -14.92
CA LYS A 118 6.18 -15.52 -15.87
C LYS A 118 5.63 -15.14 -17.24
N GLY A 119 5.22 -13.89 -17.45
CA GLY A 119 4.51 -13.50 -18.66
C GLY A 119 3.03 -13.92 -18.66
N GLU A 120 2.46 -14.23 -17.49
CA GLU A 120 1.07 -14.70 -17.36
C GLU A 120 0.13 -13.56 -16.97
N VAL A 121 -1.10 -13.58 -17.47
CA VAL A 121 -2.16 -12.66 -17.04
C VAL A 121 -2.66 -13.10 -15.65
N PRO A 122 -2.64 -12.23 -14.62
CA PRO A 122 -3.17 -12.57 -13.31
C PRO A 122 -4.66 -12.92 -13.40
N PRO A 123 -5.12 -14.03 -12.81
CA PRO A 123 -6.52 -14.40 -12.87
C PRO A 123 -7.37 -13.46 -12.03
N VAL A 124 -8.59 -13.18 -12.50
CA VAL A 124 -9.64 -12.61 -11.65
C VAL A 124 -10.01 -13.65 -10.60
N VAL A 125 -9.95 -13.25 -9.34
CA VAL A 125 -10.28 -14.11 -8.20
C VAL A 125 -11.76 -13.97 -7.85
N HIS A 126 -12.28 -14.89 -7.05
CA HIS A 126 -13.65 -14.84 -6.55
C HIS A 126 -13.92 -13.52 -5.82
N GLU A 127 -15.10 -12.93 -5.99
CA GLU A 127 -15.43 -11.59 -5.46
C GLU A 127 -15.25 -11.48 -3.93
N VAL A 128 -15.51 -12.57 -3.21
CA VAL A 128 -15.27 -12.69 -1.76
C VAL A 128 -13.82 -12.38 -1.38
N HIS A 129 -12.82 -12.74 -2.20
CA HIS A 129 -11.43 -12.35 -1.96
C HIS A 129 -11.30 -10.83 -1.89
N HIS A 130 -11.86 -10.12 -2.87
CA HIS A 130 -11.84 -8.66 -2.91
C HIS A 130 -12.58 -8.05 -1.71
N HIS A 131 -13.73 -8.61 -1.33
CA HIS A 131 -14.47 -8.12 -0.17
C HIS A 131 -13.68 -8.26 1.14
N LEU A 132 -12.97 -9.38 1.34
CA LEU A 132 -12.19 -9.63 2.56
C LEU A 132 -10.99 -8.69 2.71
N VAL A 133 -10.39 -8.25 1.61
CA VAL A 133 -9.27 -7.29 1.62
C VAL A 133 -9.79 -5.85 1.67
N TRP A 134 -10.65 -5.48 0.73
CA TRP A 134 -10.93 -4.07 0.42
C TRP A 134 -12.03 -3.42 1.27
N LEU A 135 -12.93 -4.19 1.90
CA LEU A 135 -13.92 -3.61 2.82
C LEU A 135 -13.25 -3.11 4.12
N LEU A 136 -12.31 -3.89 4.66
CA LEU A 136 -11.56 -3.50 5.85
C LEU A 136 -10.63 -2.32 5.55
N ASP A 137 -9.97 -2.34 4.39
CA ASP A 137 -9.18 -1.22 3.91
C ASP A 137 -10.01 0.07 3.82
N ALA A 138 -11.15 0.03 3.11
CA ALA A 138 -12.03 1.18 2.93
C ALA A 138 -12.62 1.69 4.26
N ALA A 139 -12.96 0.80 5.20
CA ALA A 139 -13.34 1.20 6.55
C ALA A 139 -12.19 1.90 7.28
N GLY A 140 -10.95 1.43 7.11
CA GLY A 140 -9.75 2.07 7.62
C GLY A 140 -9.53 3.47 7.06
N HIS A 141 -9.71 3.65 5.75
CA HIS A 141 -9.64 4.96 5.09
C HIS A 141 -10.67 5.94 5.65
N ALA A 142 -11.93 5.51 5.78
CA ALA A 142 -12.98 6.33 6.38
C ALA A 142 -12.64 6.72 7.84
N GLY A 143 -12.12 5.78 8.63
CA GLY A 143 -11.69 6.03 10.01
C GLY A 143 -10.50 6.99 10.09
N ALA A 144 -9.53 6.87 9.19
CA ALA A 144 -8.37 7.75 9.09
C ALA A 144 -8.78 9.18 8.73
N ILE A 145 -9.71 9.36 7.77
CA ILE A 145 -10.28 10.68 7.45
C ILE A 145 -10.96 11.26 8.69
N SER A 146 -11.83 10.49 9.35
CA SER A 146 -12.51 10.97 10.56
C SER A 146 -11.50 11.42 11.63
N SER A 147 -10.43 10.66 11.85
CA SER A 147 -9.45 10.92 12.91
C SER A 147 -8.57 12.13 12.63
N ASN A 148 -8.26 12.43 11.36
CA ASN A 148 -7.39 13.54 10.97
C ASN A 148 -8.12 14.86 10.72
N LEU A 149 -9.46 14.85 10.61
CA LEU A 149 -10.25 16.08 10.52
C LEU A 149 -10.22 16.86 11.84
N ASP A 150 -10.10 18.19 11.71
CA ASP A 150 -10.15 19.11 12.85
C ASP A 150 -11.39 18.87 13.70
N ARG A 151 -11.27 19.14 15.00
CA ARG A 151 -12.34 18.93 15.97
C ARG A 151 -13.64 19.64 15.58
N VAL A 152 -13.60 20.77 14.87
CA VAL A 152 -14.79 21.55 14.45
C VAL A 152 -15.49 21.01 13.21
N GLU A 153 -14.86 20.10 12.46
CA GLU A 153 -15.39 19.52 11.21
C GLU A 153 -16.47 18.44 11.45
N LYS A 154 -17.45 18.75 12.31
CA LYS A 154 -18.44 17.78 12.81
C LYS A 154 -19.23 17.08 11.71
N LYS A 155 -19.62 17.81 10.67
CA LYS A 155 -20.39 17.26 9.54
C LYS A 155 -19.58 16.22 8.77
N MET A 156 -18.31 16.50 8.51
CA MET A 156 -17.43 15.61 7.73
C MET A 156 -17.00 14.40 8.56
N LYS A 157 -16.73 14.59 9.86
CA LYS A 157 -16.49 13.48 10.80
C LYS A 157 -17.69 12.55 10.87
N GLY A 158 -18.90 13.09 11.05
CA GLY A 158 -20.13 12.29 11.09
C GLY A 158 -20.35 11.44 9.82
N LYS A 159 -20.02 11.97 8.63
CA LYS A 159 -20.05 11.21 7.38
C LYS A 159 -19.01 10.10 7.35
N SER A 160 -17.77 10.41 7.74
CA SER A 160 -16.66 9.46 7.76
C SER A 160 -16.91 8.31 8.74
N ASP A 161 -17.48 8.60 9.91
CA ASP A 161 -17.90 7.60 10.89
C ASP A 161 -19.03 6.70 10.35
N ALA A 162 -19.96 7.27 9.58
CA ALA A 162 -21.02 6.49 8.93
C ALA A 162 -20.44 5.52 7.90
N PHE A 163 -19.53 5.96 7.03
CA PHE A 163 -18.83 5.07 6.09
C PHE A 163 -18.05 3.98 6.82
N THR A 164 -17.34 4.34 7.89
CA THR A 164 -16.60 3.37 8.71
C THR A 164 -17.53 2.26 9.23
N ARG A 165 -18.72 2.61 9.74
CA ARG A 165 -19.69 1.61 10.23
C ARG A 165 -20.25 0.75 9.10
N THR A 166 -20.58 1.34 7.95
CA THR A 166 -21.16 0.62 6.82
C THR A 166 -20.19 -0.38 6.19
N LEU A 167 -18.90 -0.03 6.12
CA LEU A 167 -17.87 -0.84 5.48
C LEU A 167 -17.25 -1.88 6.42
N ARG A 168 -17.45 -1.74 7.74
CA ARG A 168 -16.92 -2.68 8.73
C ARG A 168 -17.74 -3.97 8.70
N ILE A 169 -17.08 -5.07 8.35
CA ILE A 169 -17.66 -6.41 8.47
C ILE A 169 -17.80 -6.70 9.97
N SER A 170 -19.04 -6.85 10.45
CA SER A 170 -19.31 -7.39 11.78
C SER A 170 -19.21 -8.90 11.67
N ILE A 171 -18.17 -9.49 12.27
CA ILE A 171 -18.04 -10.93 12.48
C ILE A 171 -18.47 -11.22 13.91
#